data_AF-A0A066PRI7-F1
#
_entry.id   AF-A0A066PRI7-F1
#
_cell.length_a   1.000
_cell.length_b   1.000
_cell.length_c   1.000
_cell.angle_alpha   90.00
_cell.angle_beta   90.00
_cell.angle_gamma   90.00
#
_symmetry.space_group_name_H-M   'P 1'
#
loop_
_entity.id
_entity.type
_entity.pdbx_description
1 polymer ?
#
loop_
_entity_poly.entity_id
_entity_poly.type
_entity_poly.pdbx_seq_one_letter_code
_entity_poly.pdbx_strand_id
1 'polypeptide(L)'
;MDFGQCIGFIGGVGTVMHVFCMDLPHSDAPFVKAYPAETTEAFLDGHVSAFAFFGGVPLSILYDNTKLAVARILGDGQRARTRAFTELISHYLFRDRFGRPGKGNDKGKVEGLVKYTQRRFMTPLPHAASFDALNAALEARCLARQDEHSGRHEETIGERLLRDLAALRVLPAGPFEPCEKKPARVSSTALVRYRMNDYSVPATYAFRDVLVKGFVDRVLVVAGAEVIARSAGNRSFMIEENVARQPCGTLWASFIFIRGRGSARAVRLPPAPRTRSTVCRAPLRVGHG
;
A
#
# COMPACT_ATOMS: atom_id res chain seq x y z
N MET A 1 -12.25 6.78 -3.53
CA MET A 1 -11.04 6.07 -3.07
C MET A 1 -10.23 7.01 -2.20
N ASP A 2 -9.73 6.53 -1.07
CA ASP A 2 -8.85 7.29 -0.18
C ASP A 2 -7.96 6.39 0.68
N PHE A 3 -6.95 7.00 1.32
CA PHE A 3 -6.12 6.36 2.33
C PHE A 3 -6.56 6.74 3.75
N GLY A 4 -6.70 5.74 4.60
CA GLY A 4 -6.84 5.90 6.05
C GLY A 4 -5.60 5.46 6.80
N GLN A 5 -5.38 5.96 8.01
CA GLN A 5 -4.39 5.40 8.93
C GLN A 5 -5.06 4.54 9.99
N CYS A 6 -4.46 3.39 10.28
CA CYS A 6 -4.89 2.47 11.33
C CYS A 6 -3.68 1.98 12.11
N ILE A 7 -3.89 1.54 13.35
CA ILE A 7 -2.85 0.89 14.15
C ILE A 7 -3.15 -0.61 14.16
N GLY A 8 -2.10 -1.43 14.15
CA GLY A 8 -2.20 -2.88 14.29
C GLY A 8 -0.86 -3.48 14.66
N PHE A 9 -0.80 -4.80 14.77
CA PHE A 9 0.43 -5.55 15.01
C PHE A 9 0.77 -6.40 13.78
N ILE A 10 1.92 -6.13 13.16
CA ILE A 10 2.47 -6.92 12.06
C ILE A 10 3.73 -7.62 12.55
N GLY A 11 3.77 -8.95 12.50
CA GLY A 11 4.87 -9.74 13.03
C GLY A 11 5.12 -9.46 14.53
N GLY A 12 4.06 -9.15 15.29
CA GLY A 12 4.15 -8.78 16.70
C GLY A 12 4.59 -7.33 16.97
N VAL A 13 4.87 -6.52 15.95
CA VAL A 13 5.32 -5.13 16.10
C VAL A 13 4.17 -4.15 15.88
N GLY A 14 3.93 -3.28 16.87
CA GLY A 14 2.97 -2.18 16.76
C GLY A 14 3.32 -1.26 15.60
N THR A 15 2.43 -1.17 14.61
CA THR A 15 2.67 -0.53 13.32
C THR A 15 1.52 0.42 12.99
N VAL A 16 1.86 1.65 12.60
CA VAL A 16 0.91 2.53 11.92
C VAL A 16 0.88 2.11 10.46
N MET A 17 -0.26 1.59 10.04
CA MET A 17 -0.51 1.08 8.69
C MET A 17 -1.40 2.06 7.92
N HIS A 18 -1.14 2.17 6.63
CA HIS A 18 -1.91 2.98 5.70
C HIS A 18 -2.85 2.07 4.89
N VAL A 19 -4.12 2.39 4.88
CA VAL A 19 -5.18 1.52 4.38
C VAL A 19 -5.83 2.18 3.18
N PHE A 20 -5.58 1.61 2.01
CA PHE A 20 -6.28 1.96 0.79
C PHE A 20 -7.72 1.49 0.87
N CYS A 21 -8.66 2.39 0.60
CA CYS A 21 -10.09 2.10 0.60
C CYS A 21 -10.71 2.54 -0.72
N MET A 22 -11.42 1.65 -1.39
CA MET A 22 -12.25 1.94 -2.55
C MET A 22 -13.63 1.33 -2.36
N ASP A 23 -14.68 2.06 -2.73
CA ASP A 23 -16.05 1.56 -2.74
C ASP A 23 -16.72 1.85 -4.08
N LEU A 24 -17.64 0.97 -4.47
CA LEU A 24 -18.54 1.20 -5.60
C LEU A 24 -19.82 1.85 -5.06
N PRO A 25 -20.15 3.09 -5.48
CA PRO A 25 -21.13 3.91 -4.77
C PRO A 25 -22.59 3.47 -4.95
N HIS A 26 -22.90 2.57 -5.89
CA HIS A 26 -24.26 2.05 -6.06
C HIS A 26 -24.53 0.85 -5.14
N SER A 27 -23.53 -0.03 -4.96
CA SER A 27 -23.63 -1.22 -4.08
C SER A 27 -23.07 -1.03 -2.68
N ASP A 28 -22.25 0.00 -2.44
CA ASP A 28 -21.44 0.16 -1.23
C ASP A 28 -20.44 -1.00 -1.00
N ALA A 29 -20.13 -1.77 -2.06
CA ALA A 29 -19.17 -2.87 -2.01
C ALA A 29 -17.75 -2.31 -1.83
N PRO A 30 -17.05 -2.64 -0.73
CA PRO A 30 -15.72 -2.10 -0.48
C PRO A 30 -14.61 -3.03 -0.95
N PHE A 31 -13.48 -2.44 -1.27
CA PHE A 31 -12.17 -3.08 -1.36
C PHE A 31 -11.22 -2.35 -0.41
N VAL A 32 -10.48 -3.12 0.38
CA VAL A 32 -9.57 -2.60 1.43
C VAL A 32 -8.24 -3.33 1.36
N LYS A 33 -7.14 -2.57 1.32
CA LYS A 33 -5.78 -3.14 1.35
C LYS A 33 -4.85 -2.29 2.23
N ALA A 34 -4.09 -2.94 3.09
CA ALA A 34 -3.17 -2.32 4.04
C ALA A 34 -1.72 -2.32 3.53
N TYR A 35 -1.02 -1.24 3.83
CA TYR A 35 0.34 -0.94 3.41
C TYR A 35 1.17 -0.39 4.57
N PRO A 36 2.51 -0.56 4.53
CA PRO A 36 3.41 0.02 5.52
C PRO A 36 3.48 1.55 5.45
N ALA A 37 3.21 2.14 4.28
CA ALA A 37 3.24 3.58 4.07
C ALA A 37 2.33 3.98 2.90
N GLU A 38 1.80 5.20 2.93
CA GLU A 38 1.09 5.81 1.80
C GLU A 38 2.11 6.40 0.81
N THR A 39 2.40 5.61 -0.22
CA THR A 39 3.42 5.92 -1.21
C THR A 39 2.86 5.78 -2.62
N THR A 40 3.61 6.26 -3.62
CA THR A 40 3.22 6.09 -5.04
C THR A 40 2.99 4.62 -5.38
N GLU A 41 3.83 3.72 -4.89
CA GLU A 41 3.71 2.28 -5.16
C GLU A 41 2.47 1.70 -4.51
N ALA A 42 2.20 2.04 -3.25
CA ALA A 42 1.00 1.61 -2.53
C ALA A 42 -0.28 2.15 -3.21
N PHE A 43 -0.24 3.39 -3.69
CA PHE A 43 -1.34 3.99 -4.43
C PHE A 43 -1.60 3.24 -5.74
N LEU A 44 -0.56 2.95 -6.54
CA LEU A 44 -0.72 2.19 -7.78
C LEU A 44 -1.19 0.76 -7.51
N ASP A 45 -0.55 0.06 -6.57
CA ASP A 45 -0.86 -1.31 -6.21
C ASP A 45 -2.29 -1.46 -5.65
N GLY A 46 -2.76 -0.47 -4.90
CA GLY A 46 -4.13 -0.42 -4.37
C GLY A 46 -5.16 -0.40 -5.49
N HIS A 47 -4.93 0.38 -6.56
CA HIS A 47 -5.82 0.39 -7.72
C HIS A 47 -5.77 -0.92 -8.50
N VAL A 48 -4.56 -1.43 -8.79
CA VAL A 48 -4.39 -2.71 -9.50
C VAL A 48 -5.11 -3.83 -8.76
N SER A 49 -4.94 -3.88 -7.43
CA SER A 49 -5.57 -4.89 -6.59
C SER A 49 -7.09 -4.73 -6.53
N ALA A 50 -7.60 -3.50 -6.42
CA ALA A 50 -9.03 -3.23 -6.43
C ALA A 50 -9.68 -3.65 -7.75
N PHE A 51 -9.06 -3.31 -8.88
CA PHE A 51 -9.59 -3.67 -10.20
C PHE A 51 -9.57 -5.17 -10.43
N ALA A 52 -8.53 -5.86 -9.95
CA ALA A 52 -8.49 -7.32 -9.96
C ALA A 52 -9.60 -7.92 -9.09
N PHE A 53 -9.79 -7.41 -7.86
CA PHE A 53 -10.83 -7.86 -6.93
C PHE A 53 -12.24 -7.74 -7.51
N PHE A 54 -12.56 -6.60 -8.13
CA PHE A 54 -13.86 -6.41 -8.78
C PHE A 54 -13.96 -7.05 -10.17
N GLY A 55 -12.87 -7.58 -10.72
CA GLY A 55 -12.84 -8.13 -12.08
C GLY A 55 -13.05 -7.09 -13.19
N GLY A 56 -12.86 -5.80 -12.90
CA GLY A 56 -13.15 -4.71 -13.84
C GLY A 56 -12.66 -3.34 -13.38
N VAL A 57 -12.70 -2.37 -14.29
CA VAL A 57 -12.27 -0.99 -14.04
C VAL A 57 -13.47 -0.05 -13.96
N PRO A 58 -13.62 0.73 -12.87
CA PRO A 58 -14.65 1.77 -12.79
C PRO A 58 -14.53 2.81 -13.91
N LEU A 59 -15.65 3.30 -14.43
CA LEU A 59 -15.66 4.36 -15.46
C LEU A 59 -15.09 5.69 -14.96
N SER A 60 -15.27 5.98 -13.67
CA SER A 60 -14.67 7.13 -13.03
C SER A 60 -14.39 6.88 -11.56
N ILE A 61 -13.34 7.50 -11.03
CA ILE A 61 -12.95 7.38 -9.63
C ILE A 61 -12.86 8.79 -9.01
N LEU A 62 -13.49 8.96 -7.86
CA LEU A 62 -13.40 10.18 -7.06
C LEU A 62 -12.22 10.08 -6.09
N TYR A 63 -11.38 11.09 -6.13
CA TYR A 63 -10.19 11.28 -5.29
C TYR A 63 -10.32 12.53 -4.44
N ASP A 64 -9.69 12.51 -3.26
CA ASP A 64 -9.29 13.75 -2.59
C ASP A 64 -8.05 14.36 -3.28
N ASN A 65 -7.66 15.58 -2.92
CA ASN A 65 -6.49 16.28 -3.45
C ASN A 65 -5.16 15.69 -2.90
N THR A 66 -4.96 14.37 -3.04
CA THR A 66 -3.71 13.73 -2.64
C THR A 66 -2.57 14.10 -3.57
N LYS A 67 -1.38 14.33 -2.98
CA LYS A 67 -0.13 14.60 -3.73
C LYS A 67 0.33 13.41 -4.57
N LEU A 68 -0.20 12.22 -4.32
CA LEU A 68 0.07 11.01 -5.10
C LEU A 68 -0.56 11.08 -6.50
N ALA A 69 -1.73 11.71 -6.61
CA ALA A 69 -2.46 11.91 -7.85
C ALA A 69 -2.16 13.27 -8.49
N VAL A 70 -2.02 14.34 -7.69
CA VAL A 70 -1.85 15.72 -8.15
C VAL A 70 -0.43 16.20 -7.91
N ALA A 71 0.30 16.48 -8.99
CA ALA A 71 1.65 17.07 -8.95
C ALA A 71 1.62 18.58 -8.67
N ARG A 72 0.68 19.30 -9.31
CA ARG A 72 0.47 20.75 -9.10
C ARG A 72 -0.96 21.14 -9.44
N ILE A 73 -1.44 22.19 -8.78
CA ILE A 73 -2.69 22.88 -9.15
C ILE A 73 -2.29 24.02 -10.10
N LEU A 74 -2.97 24.12 -11.23
CA LEU A 74 -2.77 25.13 -12.27
C LEU A 74 -3.64 26.36 -11.98
N GLY A 75 -3.30 27.50 -12.59
CA GLY A 75 -3.93 28.80 -12.32
C GLY A 75 -5.42 28.88 -12.68
N ASP A 76 -5.91 27.97 -13.52
CA ASP A 76 -7.32 27.82 -13.91
C ASP A 76 -8.09 26.80 -13.04
N GLY A 77 -7.46 26.30 -11.97
CA GLY A 77 -8.02 25.25 -11.11
C GLY A 77 -7.91 23.83 -11.68
N GLN A 78 -7.31 23.66 -12.87
CA GLN A 78 -6.96 22.34 -13.37
C GLN A 78 -5.83 21.72 -12.54
N ARG A 79 -5.75 20.40 -12.55
CA ARG A 79 -4.77 19.64 -11.75
C ARG A 79 -3.85 18.91 -12.71
N ALA A 80 -2.57 19.23 -12.65
CA ALA A 80 -1.57 18.43 -13.34
C ALA A 80 -1.34 17.15 -12.54
N ARG A 81 -1.52 16.01 -13.20
CA ARG A 81 -1.34 14.70 -12.60
C ARG A 81 0.13 14.38 -12.38
N THR A 82 0.42 13.52 -11.41
CA THR A 82 1.74 12.89 -11.35
C THR A 82 1.95 11.99 -12.56
N ARG A 83 3.21 11.74 -12.93
CA ARG A 83 3.56 10.83 -14.03
C ARG A 83 2.99 9.43 -13.76
N ALA A 84 3.20 8.90 -12.56
CA ALA A 84 2.70 7.59 -12.16
C ALA A 84 1.17 7.49 -12.28
N PHE A 85 0.43 8.51 -11.85
CA PHE A 85 -1.02 8.51 -11.96
C PHE A 85 -1.50 8.62 -13.41
N THR A 86 -0.77 9.38 -14.24
CA THR A 86 -1.03 9.45 -15.69
C THR A 86 -0.84 8.08 -16.34
N GLU A 87 0.24 7.38 -16.02
CA GLU A 87 0.50 6.02 -16.54
C GLU A 87 -0.63 5.04 -16.13
N LEU A 88 -1.11 5.11 -14.89
CA LEU A 88 -2.23 4.29 -14.41
C LEU A 88 -3.52 4.58 -15.19
N ILE A 89 -3.88 5.85 -15.37
CA ILE A 89 -5.06 6.25 -16.15
C ILE A 89 -4.93 5.82 -17.60
N SER A 90 -3.75 6.00 -18.22
CA SER A 90 -3.54 5.61 -19.62
C SER A 90 -3.66 4.11 -19.83
N HIS A 91 -3.30 3.30 -18.83
CA HIS A 91 -3.42 1.84 -18.91
C HIS A 91 -4.88 1.37 -18.71
N TYR A 92 -5.57 1.90 -17.70
CA TYR A 92 -6.91 1.43 -17.32
C TYR A 92 -8.09 2.23 -17.90
N LEU A 93 -7.81 3.42 -18.46
CA LEU A 93 -8.74 4.31 -19.17
C LEU A 93 -9.97 4.75 -18.36
N PHE A 94 -9.82 4.97 -17.05
CA PHE A 94 -10.86 5.56 -16.21
C PHE A 94 -10.76 7.10 -16.15
N ARG A 95 -11.87 7.77 -15.85
CA ARG A 95 -11.89 9.23 -15.60
C ARG A 95 -11.57 9.52 -14.14
N ASP A 96 -10.56 10.34 -13.87
CA ASP A 96 -10.33 10.88 -12.54
C ASP A 96 -11.24 12.07 -12.27
N ARG A 97 -11.84 12.08 -11.07
CA ARG A 97 -12.61 13.21 -10.55
C ARG A 97 -11.99 13.60 -9.22
N PHE A 98 -11.81 14.89 -9.01
CA PHE A 98 -11.39 15.42 -7.72
C PHE A 98 -12.56 16.11 -7.04
N GLY A 99 -12.65 15.96 -5.72
CA GLY A 99 -13.65 16.67 -4.92
C GLY A 99 -13.66 18.16 -5.24
N ARG A 100 -14.86 18.74 -5.41
CA ARG A 100 -15.01 20.16 -5.65
C ARG A 100 -14.79 20.94 -4.34
N PRO A 101 -14.00 22.03 -4.34
CA PRO A 101 -13.88 22.90 -3.18
C PRO A 101 -15.26 23.36 -2.70
N GLY A 102 -15.53 23.26 -1.39
CA GLY A 102 -16.78 23.71 -0.77
C GLY A 102 -18.00 22.76 -0.92
N LYS A 103 -17.89 21.64 -1.64
CA LYS A 103 -18.97 20.63 -1.72
C LYS A 103 -18.77 19.52 -0.68
N GLY A 104 -19.37 19.71 0.49
CA GLY A 104 -19.28 18.77 1.62
C GLY A 104 -19.68 17.33 1.31
N ASN A 105 -20.56 17.09 0.35
CA ASN A 105 -21.03 15.74 0.00
C ASN A 105 -19.93 14.85 -0.59
N ASP A 106 -19.12 15.39 -1.50
CA ASP A 106 -18.04 14.64 -2.17
C ASP A 106 -16.98 14.23 -1.12
N LYS A 107 -16.65 15.16 -0.21
CA LYS A 107 -15.73 14.93 0.91
C LYS A 107 -16.31 13.98 1.96
N GLY A 108 -17.60 14.12 2.28
CA GLY A 108 -18.28 13.31 3.29
C GLY A 108 -18.36 11.82 2.92
N LYS A 109 -18.51 11.49 1.63
CA LYS A 109 -18.46 10.10 1.15
C LYS A 109 -17.08 9.48 1.37
N VAL A 110 -16.04 10.19 0.96
CA VAL A 110 -14.65 9.73 1.10
C VAL A 110 -14.26 9.55 2.57
N GLU A 111 -14.54 10.55 3.42
CA GLU A 111 -14.31 10.44 4.86
C GLU A 111 -15.14 9.33 5.51
N GLY A 112 -16.38 9.15 5.05
CA GLY A 112 -17.29 8.11 5.51
C GLY A 112 -16.73 6.71 5.28
N LEU A 113 -16.18 6.47 4.08
CA LEU A 113 -15.53 5.22 3.72
C LEU A 113 -14.37 4.88 4.65
N VAL A 114 -13.45 5.83 4.88
CA VAL A 114 -12.28 5.60 5.75
C VAL A 114 -12.70 5.31 7.19
N LYS A 115 -13.62 6.11 7.75
CA LYS A 115 -14.15 5.91 9.11
C LYS A 115 -14.86 4.56 9.23
N TYR A 116 -15.59 4.16 8.20
CA TYR A 116 -16.26 2.87 8.14
C TYR A 116 -15.24 1.71 8.13
N THR A 117 -14.22 1.77 7.28
CA THR A 117 -13.14 0.76 7.23
C THR A 117 -12.45 0.62 8.58
N GLN A 118 -12.09 1.73 9.24
CA GLN A 118 -11.48 1.70 10.56
C GLN A 118 -12.37 0.95 11.59
N ARG A 119 -13.66 1.25 11.60
CA ARG A 119 -14.61 0.66 12.57
C ARG A 119 -14.95 -0.79 12.27
N ARG A 120 -15.08 -1.16 10.99
CA ARG A 120 -15.60 -2.47 10.59
C ARG A 120 -14.54 -3.45 10.12
N PHE A 121 -13.39 -3.00 9.64
CA PHE A 121 -12.30 -3.85 9.11
C PHE A 121 -11.07 -3.86 10.01
N MET A 122 -10.91 -2.88 10.90
CA MET A 122 -9.75 -2.79 11.80
C MET A 122 -10.14 -2.97 13.27
N THR A 123 -11.37 -3.44 13.51
CA THR A 123 -11.86 -3.82 14.83
C THR A 123 -12.27 -5.31 14.81
N PRO A 124 -11.83 -6.12 15.80
CA PRO A 124 -10.85 -5.78 16.84
C PRO A 124 -9.50 -5.39 16.21
N LEU A 125 -8.63 -4.75 17.01
CA LEU A 125 -7.31 -4.30 16.57
C LEU A 125 -6.57 -5.45 15.84
N PRO A 126 -6.11 -5.26 14.60
CA PRO A 126 -5.60 -6.39 13.81
C PRO A 126 -4.24 -6.87 14.31
N HIS A 127 -4.09 -8.19 14.39
CA HIS A 127 -2.82 -8.89 14.60
C HIS A 127 -2.58 -9.84 13.44
N ALA A 128 -1.49 -9.68 12.71
CA ALA A 128 -1.14 -10.53 11.58
C ALA A 128 0.37 -10.81 11.55
N ALA A 129 0.76 -11.95 10.97
CA ALA A 129 2.17 -12.31 10.78
C ALA A 129 2.88 -11.40 9.75
N SER A 130 2.16 -10.95 8.72
CA SER A 130 2.67 -10.10 7.65
C SER A 130 1.55 -9.21 7.09
N PHE A 131 1.92 -8.24 6.24
CA PHE A 131 0.93 -7.47 5.48
C PHE A 131 0.13 -8.37 4.52
N ASP A 132 0.73 -9.38 3.92
CA ASP A 132 0.03 -10.32 3.04
C ASP A 132 -1.05 -11.09 3.80
N ALA A 133 -0.74 -11.60 5.00
CA ALA A 133 -1.71 -12.28 5.85
C ALA A 133 -2.86 -11.34 6.27
N LEU A 134 -2.55 -10.08 6.60
CA LEU A 134 -3.58 -9.08 6.90
C LEU A 134 -4.45 -8.81 5.68
N ASN A 135 -3.85 -8.63 4.50
CA ASN A 135 -4.55 -8.30 3.28
C ASN A 135 -5.47 -9.44 2.80
N ALA A 136 -5.04 -10.70 2.93
CA ALA A 136 -5.91 -11.85 2.68
C ALA A 136 -7.14 -11.86 3.60
N ALA A 137 -6.95 -11.53 4.89
CA ALA A 137 -8.07 -11.42 5.83
C ALA A 137 -9.00 -10.23 5.52
N LEU A 138 -8.46 -9.09 5.10
CA LEU A 138 -9.24 -7.92 4.68
C LEU A 138 -10.07 -8.22 3.43
N GLU A 139 -9.48 -8.90 2.44
CA GLU A 139 -10.19 -9.33 1.23
C GLU A 139 -11.34 -10.29 1.56
N ALA A 140 -11.11 -11.27 2.43
CA ALA A 140 -12.16 -12.17 2.91
C ALA A 140 -13.31 -11.41 3.60
N ARG A 141 -13.01 -10.34 4.36
CA ARG A 141 -14.03 -9.47 4.97
C ARG A 141 -14.79 -8.66 3.94
N CYS A 142 -14.13 -8.21 2.86
CA CYS A 142 -14.79 -7.53 1.75
C CYS A 142 -15.81 -8.44 1.07
N LEU A 143 -15.44 -9.71 0.85
CA LEU A 143 -16.33 -10.73 0.29
C LEU A 143 -17.49 -11.03 1.24
N ALA A 144 -17.22 -11.31 2.52
CA ALA A 144 -18.26 -11.63 3.50
C ALA A 144 -19.29 -10.49 3.68
N ARG A 145 -18.87 -9.23 3.48
CA ARG A 145 -19.79 -8.08 3.55
C ARG A 145 -20.81 -8.07 2.41
N GLN A 146 -20.59 -8.77 1.31
CA GLN A 146 -21.56 -8.81 0.21
C GLN A 146 -22.91 -9.38 0.66
N ASP A 147 -22.94 -10.21 1.70
CA ASP A 147 -24.18 -10.76 2.29
C ASP A 147 -24.90 -9.76 3.23
N GLU A 148 -24.28 -8.61 3.55
CA GLU A 148 -24.88 -7.59 4.42
C GLU A 148 -25.78 -6.64 3.63
N HIS A 149 -26.76 -6.04 4.32
CA HIS A 149 -27.54 -4.92 3.81
C HIS A 149 -26.87 -3.59 4.19
N SER A 150 -26.96 -2.59 3.31
CA SER A 150 -26.45 -1.24 3.60
C SER A 150 -27.55 -0.19 3.49
N GLY A 151 -27.46 0.84 4.34
CA GLY A 151 -28.42 1.94 4.34
C GLY A 151 -29.85 1.46 4.61
N ARG A 152 -30.77 1.82 3.71
CA ARG A 152 -32.19 1.43 3.76
C ARG A 152 -32.56 0.48 2.60
N HIS A 153 -31.57 -0.18 2.00
CA HIS A 153 -31.79 -1.07 0.87
C HIS A 153 -32.28 -2.44 1.36
N GLU A 154 -33.28 -2.99 0.67
CA GLU A 154 -33.80 -4.35 0.87
C GLU A 154 -32.93 -5.41 0.20
N GLU A 155 -32.16 -5.03 -0.83
CA GLU A 155 -31.18 -5.90 -1.46
C GLU A 155 -29.86 -5.87 -0.69
N THR A 156 -29.21 -7.02 -0.63
CA THR A 156 -27.82 -7.16 -0.14
C THR A 156 -26.85 -6.33 -0.98
N ILE A 157 -25.66 -6.08 -0.42
CA ILE A 157 -24.56 -5.44 -1.14
C ILE A 157 -24.19 -6.24 -2.39
N GLY A 158 -24.14 -7.57 -2.29
CA GLY A 158 -23.80 -8.48 -3.39
C GLY A 158 -24.80 -8.44 -4.54
N GLU A 159 -26.10 -8.43 -4.25
CA GLU A 159 -27.14 -8.30 -5.28
C GLU A 159 -27.02 -6.96 -6.02
N ARG A 160 -26.79 -5.86 -5.29
CA ARG A 160 -26.57 -4.55 -5.92
C ARG A 160 -25.24 -4.47 -6.68
N LEU A 161 -24.21 -5.18 -6.21
CA LEU A 161 -22.88 -5.22 -6.83
C LEU A 161 -22.94 -5.73 -8.27
N LEU A 162 -23.84 -6.66 -8.59
CA LEU A 162 -24.02 -7.13 -9.97
C LEU A 162 -24.27 -5.98 -10.97
N ARG A 163 -24.99 -4.94 -10.54
CA ARG A 163 -25.25 -3.75 -11.38
C ARG A 163 -24.01 -2.88 -11.56
N ASP A 164 -23.19 -2.76 -10.52
CA ASP A 164 -21.91 -2.07 -10.63
C ASP A 164 -20.95 -2.84 -11.56
N LEU A 165 -20.83 -4.16 -11.38
CA LEU A 165 -19.97 -5.03 -12.18
C LEU A 165 -20.34 -4.98 -13.67
N ALA A 166 -21.63 -4.99 -13.99
CA ALA A 166 -22.12 -4.88 -15.36
C ALA A 166 -21.75 -3.53 -16.04
N ALA A 167 -21.47 -2.48 -15.26
CA ALA A 167 -21.07 -1.17 -15.75
C ALA A 167 -19.54 -0.97 -15.80
N LEU A 168 -18.75 -1.89 -15.24
CA LEU A 168 -17.29 -1.80 -15.27
C LEU A 168 -16.75 -2.02 -16.68
N ARG A 169 -15.61 -1.38 -16.97
CA ARG A 169 -14.82 -1.72 -18.16
C ARG A 169 -14.09 -3.04 -17.91
N VAL A 170 -13.88 -3.78 -18.98
CA VAL A 170 -13.05 -4.99 -18.97
C VAL A 170 -11.59 -4.62 -18.61
N LEU A 171 -10.94 -5.49 -17.84
CA LEU A 171 -9.53 -5.37 -17.51
C LEU A 171 -8.67 -5.45 -18.80
N PRO A 172 -7.63 -4.61 -18.94
CA PRO A 172 -6.65 -4.75 -20.00
C PRO A 172 -5.95 -6.12 -19.95
N ALA A 173 -5.58 -6.68 -21.11
CA ALA A 173 -4.92 -7.99 -21.19
C ALA A 173 -3.49 -7.98 -20.64
N GLY A 174 -2.76 -6.86 -20.80
CA GLY A 174 -1.40 -6.71 -20.30
C GLY A 174 -1.39 -6.27 -18.83
N PRO A 175 -0.46 -6.76 -18.00
CA PRO A 175 -0.36 -6.32 -16.62
C PRO A 175 0.14 -4.88 -16.52
N PHE A 176 -0.36 -4.14 -15.53
CA PHE A 176 0.26 -2.90 -15.10
C PHE A 176 1.30 -3.20 -14.01
N GLU A 177 2.50 -2.62 -14.12
CA GLU A 177 3.51 -2.70 -13.06
C GLU A 177 3.28 -1.55 -12.04
N PRO A 178 2.79 -1.80 -10.82
CA PRO A 178 2.53 -0.76 -9.81
C PRO A 178 3.84 -0.31 -9.14
N CYS A 179 4.68 0.39 -9.92
CA CYS A 179 5.98 0.87 -9.46
C CYS A 179 6.18 2.37 -9.70
N GLU A 180 6.88 3.02 -8.79
CA GLU A 180 7.45 4.33 -9.04
C GLU A 180 8.71 4.20 -9.88
N LYS A 181 8.75 4.90 -11.01
CA LYS A 181 9.89 4.91 -11.94
C LYS A 181 10.68 6.19 -11.74
N LYS A 182 11.93 6.08 -11.29
CA LYS A 182 12.83 7.23 -11.11
C LYS A 182 14.12 7.07 -11.90
N PRO A 183 14.45 8.01 -12.81
CA PRO A 183 15.78 8.04 -13.39
C PRO A 183 16.80 8.35 -12.29
N ALA A 184 17.93 7.67 -12.33
CA ALA A 184 19.04 7.87 -11.42
C ALA A 184 20.36 7.65 -12.14
N ARG A 185 21.46 8.08 -11.51
CA ARG A 185 22.82 7.81 -11.98
C ARG A 185 23.58 7.06 -10.92
N VAL A 186 24.26 6.00 -11.32
CA VAL A 186 25.08 5.19 -10.42
C VAL A 186 26.29 6.02 -9.96
N SER A 187 26.57 6.03 -8.65
CA SER A 187 27.72 6.72 -8.08
C SER A 187 29.05 6.08 -8.47
N SER A 188 30.17 6.76 -8.17
CA SER A 188 31.51 6.21 -8.31
C SER A 188 31.75 4.97 -7.45
N THR A 189 30.97 4.79 -6.38
CA THR A 189 31.02 3.65 -5.46
C THR A 189 29.98 2.57 -5.79
N ALA A 190 29.47 2.56 -7.02
CA ALA A 190 28.46 1.60 -7.49
C ALA A 190 27.17 1.56 -6.64
N LEU A 191 26.70 2.75 -6.21
CA LEU A 191 25.45 2.89 -5.45
C LEU A 191 24.42 3.71 -6.24
N VAL A 192 23.15 3.37 -6.09
CA VAL A 192 22.01 4.14 -6.58
C VAL A 192 21.11 4.48 -5.42
N ARG A 193 20.80 5.77 -5.26
CA ARG A 193 19.88 6.21 -4.21
C ARG A 193 18.44 6.13 -4.66
N TYR A 194 17.61 5.49 -3.84
CA TYR A 194 16.17 5.59 -3.98
C TYR A 194 15.54 5.87 -2.61
N ARG A 195 14.83 7.01 -2.56
CA ARG A 195 14.38 7.64 -1.31
C ARG A 195 15.55 7.90 -0.35
N MET A 196 15.52 7.29 0.82
CA MET A 196 16.51 7.47 1.88
C MET A 196 17.54 6.33 1.92
N ASN A 197 17.47 5.37 0.99
CA ASN A 197 18.32 4.19 0.97
C ASN A 197 19.22 4.20 -0.26
N ASP A 198 20.44 3.71 -0.07
CA ASP A 198 21.39 3.43 -1.14
C ASP A 198 21.36 1.92 -1.46
N TYR A 199 21.29 1.60 -2.74
CA TYR A 199 21.26 0.24 -3.27
C TYR A 199 22.52 0.01 -4.10
N SER A 200 23.26 -1.05 -3.80
CA SER A 200 24.41 -1.45 -4.59
C SER A 200 23.99 -1.94 -5.97
N VAL A 201 24.87 -1.78 -6.96
CA VAL A 201 24.76 -2.36 -8.30
C VAL A 201 26.15 -2.89 -8.71
N PRO A 202 26.27 -3.74 -9.75
CA PRO A 202 27.58 -4.17 -10.22
C PRO A 202 28.46 -2.98 -10.62
N ALA A 203 29.74 -3.03 -10.27
CA ALA A 203 30.67 -1.90 -10.45
C ALA A 203 30.86 -1.49 -11.92
N THR A 204 30.59 -2.38 -12.86
CA THR A 204 30.58 -2.12 -14.31
C THR A 204 29.57 -1.04 -14.72
N TYR A 205 28.54 -0.80 -13.91
CA TYR A 205 27.54 0.24 -14.15
C TYR A 205 27.87 1.57 -13.47
N ALA A 206 29.05 1.74 -12.85
CA ALA A 206 29.46 3.03 -12.26
C ALA A 206 29.32 4.18 -13.26
N PHE A 207 28.81 5.32 -12.79
CA PHE A 207 28.50 6.51 -13.59
C PHE A 207 27.50 6.34 -14.74
N ARG A 208 26.84 5.18 -14.89
CA ARG A 208 25.79 4.95 -15.89
C ARG A 208 24.45 5.52 -15.41
N ASP A 209 23.66 5.99 -16.35
CA ASP A 209 22.26 6.33 -16.12
C ASP A 209 21.43 5.04 -16.08
N VAL A 210 20.55 4.95 -15.09
CA VAL A 210 19.72 3.79 -14.79
C VAL A 210 18.30 4.23 -14.44
N LEU A 211 17.36 3.30 -14.51
CA LEU A 211 16.00 3.48 -14.03
C LEU A 211 15.79 2.67 -12.76
N VAL A 212 15.42 3.32 -11.67
CA VAL A 212 14.95 2.64 -10.46
C VAL A 212 13.44 2.43 -10.55
N LYS A 213 13.01 1.19 -10.38
CA LYS A 213 11.60 0.81 -10.18
C LYS A 213 11.40 0.47 -8.70
N GLY A 214 10.74 1.33 -7.95
CA GLY A 214 10.31 1.05 -6.58
C GLY A 214 8.94 0.38 -6.58
N PHE A 215 8.79 -0.73 -5.87
CA PHE A 215 7.52 -1.40 -5.56
C PHE A 215 7.25 -1.30 -4.05
N VAL A 216 6.09 -1.76 -3.60
CA VAL A 216 5.74 -1.79 -2.16
C VAL A 216 6.72 -2.64 -1.36
N ASP A 217 7.11 -3.78 -1.92
CA ASP A 217 7.85 -4.87 -1.29
C ASP A 217 9.29 -5.01 -1.78
N ARG A 218 9.70 -4.28 -2.83
CA ARG A 218 11.01 -4.47 -3.46
C ARG A 218 11.45 -3.25 -4.26
N VAL A 219 12.74 -3.20 -4.60
CA VAL A 219 13.33 -2.21 -5.51
C VAL A 219 14.12 -2.92 -6.59
N LEU A 220 13.95 -2.49 -7.85
CA LEU A 220 14.74 -2.95 -8.98
C LEU A 220 15.54 -1.78 -9.55
N VAL A 221 16.79 -2.03 -9.94
CA VAL A 221 17.57 -1.10 -10.76
C VAL A 221 17.71 -1.69 -12.15
N VAL A 222 17.42 -0.89 -13.16
CA VAL A 222 17.36 -1.30 -14.56
C VAL A 222 18.30 -0.45 -15.40
N ALA A 223 19.14 -1.09 -16.21
CA ALA A 223 19.96 -0.45 -17.23
C ALA A 223 19.45 -0.89 -18.61
N GLY A 224 18.90 0.05 -19.40
CA GLY A 224 18.22 -0.31 -20.65
C GLY A 224 17.03 -1.25 -20.40
N ALA A 225 17.12 -2.47 -20.91
CA ALA A 225 16.10 -3.52 -20.70
C ALA A 225 16.47 -4.53 -19.59
N GLU A 226 17.68 -4.44 -19.02
CA GLU A 226 18.22 -5.43 -18.09
C GLU A 226 18.02 -4.99 -16.63
N VAL A 227 17.56 -5.91 -15.77
CA VAL A 227 17.54 -5.69 -14.32
C VAL A 227 18.90 -6.03 -13.74
N ILE A 228 19.63 -5.02 -13.32
CA ILE A 228 21.01 -5.13 -12.83
C ILE A 228 21.11 -5.30 -11.32
N ALA A 229 20.04 -5.00 -10.59
CA ALA A 229 19.96 -5.16 -9.14
C ALA A 229 18.53 -5.40 -8.68
N ARG A 230 18.39 -6.19 -7.61
CA ARG A 230 17.13 -6.44 -6.91
C ARG A 230 17.36 -6.37 -5.40
N SER A 231 16.45 -5.71 -4.69
CA SER A 231 16.43 -5.70 -3.23
C SER A 231 15.04 -6.01 -2.71
N ALA A 232 14.95 -6.91 -1.73
CA ALA A 232 13.72 -7.19 -0.99
C ALA A 232 13.52 -6.17 0.14
N GLY A 233 12.35 -5.56 0.19
CA GLY A 233 11.95 -4.53 1.13
C GLY A 233 12.53 -3.15 0.84
N ASN A 234 12.05 -2.15 1.59
CA ASN A 234 12.54 -0.77 1.56
C ASN A 234 13.68 -0.56 2.58
N ARG A 235 14.50 -1.60 2.78
CA ARG A 235 15.67 -1.60 3.67
C ARG A 235 16.92 -1.72 2.81
N SER A 236 17.97 -1.01 3.20
CA SER A 236 19.30 -1.09 2.59
C SER A 236 19.84 -2.51 2.76
N PHE A 237 19.82 -3.29 1.69
CA PHE A 237 20.44 -4.61 1.64
C PHE A 237 21.27 -4.75 0.35
N MET A 238 22.43 -5.39 0.50
CA MET A 238 23.32 -5.79 -0.59
C MET A 238 22.62 -6.86 -1.45
N ILE A 239 22.89 -6.84 -2.75
CA ILE A 239 22.35 -7.82 -3.70
C ILE A 239 22.99 -9.20 -3.43
N GLU A 240 22.18 -10.27 -3.43
CA GLU A 240 22.67 -11.61 -3.78
C GLU A 240 23.06 -11.60 -5.26
N GLU A 241 24.36 -11.65 -5.51
CA GLU A 241 24.93 -11.67 -6.86
C GLU A 241 24.39 -12.88 -7.60
N ASN A 242 23.53 -12.66 -8.61
CA ASN A 242 23.19 -13.70 -9.57
C ASN A 242 24.43 -13.89 -10.45
N VAL A 243 25.36 -14.72 -9.98
CA VAL A 243 26.56 -15.13 -10.71
C VAL A 243 26.12 -15.97 -11.91
N ALA A 244 25.77 -15.30 -13.01
CA ALA A 244 25.94 -15.91 -14.31
C ALA A 244 27.45 -16.16 -14.47
N ARG A 245 27.85 -17.43 -14.32
CA ARG A 245 29.22 -17.91 -14.58
C ARG A 245 29.76 -17.28 -15.86
N GLN A 246 30.66 -16.32 -15.73
CA GLN A 246 31.63 -15.98 -16.77
C GLN A 246 32.99 -16.49 -16.32
N PRO A 247 33.73 -17.25 -17.17
CA PRO A 247 35.01 -17.79 -16.81
C PRO A 247 36.09 -16.75 -17.14
N CYS A 248 36.46 -15.92 -16.16
CA CYS A 248 37.81 -15.35 -16.16
C CYS A 248 38.19 -14.91 -14.76
N GLY A 249 39.25 -15.52 -14.24
CA GLY A 249 39.71 -15.32 -12.88
C GLY A 249 40.34 -13.95 -12.68
N THR A 250 39.65 -13.08 -11.95
CA THR A 250 40.30 -11.99 -11.22
C THR A 250 39.50 -11.73 -9.94
N LEU A 251 40.07 -12.10 -8.79
CA LEU A 251 39.55 -11.79 -7.46
C LEU A 251 39.52 -10.26 -7.26
N TRP A 252 38.34 -9.69 -7.02
CA TRP A 252 38.22 -8.31 -6.53
C TRP A 252 37.73 -8.32 -5.07
N ALA A 253 38.46 -7.59 -4.25
CA ALA A 253 38.23 -7.47 -2.81
C ALA A 253 36.90 -6.78 -2.50
N SER A 254 36.09 -7.41 -1.66
CA SER A 254 34.88 -6.83 -1.08
C SER A 254 35.25 -5.70 -0.10
N PHE A 255 35.07 -4.44 -0.49
CA PHE A 255 35.10 -3.31 0.45
C PHE A 255 33.68 -3.00 0.93
N ILE A 256 33.42 -3.34 2.19
CA ILE A 256 32.18 -3.02 2.91
C ILE A 256 32.30 -1.60 3.46
N PHE A 257 31.39 -0.69 3.10
CA PHE A 257 31.24 0.60 3.77
C PHE A 257 29.78 0.80 4.21
N ILE A 258 29.56 0.74 5.52
CA ILE A 258 28.26 1.04 6.15
C ILE A 258 28.29 2.53 6.56
N ARG A 259 27.38 3.33 6.01
CA ARG A 259 27.02 4.63 6.59
C ARG A 259 25.51 4.72 6.77
N GLY A 260 25.02 4.21 7.89
CA GLY A 260 23.66 4.50 8.37
C GLY A 260 23.64 5.82 9.15
N ARG A 261 22.91 6.83 8.66
CA ARG A 261 22.43 7.94 9.51
C ARG A 261 20.93 7.74 9.71
N GLY A 262 20.56 7.02 10.77
CA GLY A 262 19.18 6.96 11.26
C GLY A 262 19.06 7.75 12.57
N SER A 263 18.27 8.82 12.58
CA SER A 263 17.72 9.37 13.83
C SER A 263 16.41 8.66 14.13
N ALA A 264 16.41 7.80 15.14
CA ALA A 264 15.17 7.27 15.70
C ALA A 264 14.54 8.34 16.60
N ARG A 265 13.36 8.86 16.24
CA ARG A 265 12.48 9.53 17.20
C ARG A 265 11.62 8.47 17.88
N ALA A 266 11.86 8.23 19.16
CA ALA A 266 11.00 7.42 20.00
C ALA A 266 9.65 8.13 20.21
N VAL A 267 8.56 7.48 19.81
CA VAL A 267 7.21 7.90 20.20
C VAL A 267 6.87 7.18 21.50
N ARG A 268 6.56 7.94 22.55
CA ARG A 268 6.13 7.41 23.86
C ARG A 268 4.69 6.89 23.72
N LEU A 269 4.49 5.58 23.89
CA LEU A 269 3.16 5.01 24.07
C LEU A 269 2.65 5.28 25.50
N PRO A 270 1.35 5.54 25.69
CA PRO A 270 0.77 5.64 27.04
C PRO A 270 0.79 4.27 27.75
N PRO A 271 0.90 4.24 29.09
CA PRO A 271 0.93 2.99 29.83
C PRO A 271 -0.42 2.25 29.76
N ALA A 272 -0.35 0.92 29.63
CA ALA A 272 -1.51 0.04 29.63
C ALA A 272 -2.32 0.15 30.96
N PRO A 273 -3.66 0.04 30.91
CA PRO A 273 -4.47 0.05 32.11
C PRO A 273 -4.19 -1.18 32.99
N ARG A 274 -3.98 -0.94 34.29
CA ARG A 274 -3.80 -2.00 35.30
C ARG A 274 -5.11 -2.76 35.49
N THR A 275 -5.16 -4.01 35.06
CA THR A 275 -6.22 -4.95 35.44
C THR A 275 -6.09 -5.26 36.93
N ARG A 276 -7.12 -4.89 37.71
CA ARG A 276 -7.27 -5.35 39.11
C ARG A 276 -7.54 -6.86 39.08
N SER A 277 -6.62 -7.63 39.64
CA SER A 277 -6.82 -9.06 39.93
C SER A 277 -7.90 -9.20 41.01
N THR A 278 -9.06 -9.71 40.65
CA THR A 278 -10.07 -10.18 41.61
C THR A 278 -9.55 -11.47 42.22
N VAL A 279 -9.20 -11.44 43.51
CA VAL A 279 -8.83 -12.63 44.28
C VAL A 279 -10.10 -13.45 44.52
N CYS A 280 -10.22 -14.60 43.86
CA CYS A 280 -11.21 -15.61 44.20
C CYS A 280 -10.86 -16.22 45.58
N ARG A 281 -11.68 -15.96 46.60
CA ARG A 281 -11.64 -16.69 47.88
C ARG A 281 -12.25 -18.08 47.68
N ALA A 282 -11.48 -19.12 48.00
CA ALA A 282 -11.97 -20.47 48.16
C ALA A 282 -12.79 -20.61 49.47
N PRO A 283 -13.84 -21.46 49.52
CA PRO A 283 -14.62 -21.67 50.73
C PRO A 283 -13.91 -22.62 51.71
N LEU A 284 -13.80 -22.21 52.97
CA LEU A 284 -13.40 -23.03 54.11
C LEU A 284 -14.55 -23.98 54.47
N ARG A 285 -14.31 -25.30 54.33
CA ARG A 285 -15.08 -26.34 55.03
C ARG A 285 -14.57 -26.43 56.46
N VAL A 286 -15.44 -26.21 57.44
CA VAL A 286 -15.25 -26.62 58.82
C VAL A 286 -16.32 -27.66 59.12
N GLY A 287 -15.90 -28.85 59.54
CA GLY A 287 -16.77 -29.87 60.11
C GLY A 287 -16.33 -30.15 61.54
N HIS A 288 -17.30 -30.14 62.47
CA HIS A 288 -17.39 -30.99 63.65
C HIS A 288 -18.68 -30.66 64.40
N GLY A 289 -19.44 -31.70 64.78
CA GLY A 289 -20.65 -31.63 65.61
C GLY A 289 -21.88 -32.19 64.92
#